data_AF-A0A1V8T9A0-F1
#
_entry.id   AF-A0A1V8T9A0-F1
#
_cell.length_a   1.000
_cell.length_b   1.000
_cell.length_c   1.000
_cell.angle_alpha   90.00
_cell.angle_beta   90.00
_cell.angle_gamma   90.00
#
_symmetry.space_group_name_H-M   'P 1'
#
loop_
_entity.id
_entity.type
_entity.pdbx_description
1 polymer ?
#
loop_
_entity_poly.entity_id
_entity_poly.type
_entity_poly.pdbx_seq_one_letter_code
_entity_poly.pdbx_strand_id
1 'polypeptide(L)'
;MSADASARTSMHSTRNAKHNPFATPALSAAPTQEKSDYSGYFPNVQTKAYVPRRRKFQSARLKDGEYDEKPWLQGKDDPNFKRKRWERIIFWIGIGIGIVAGGAVCALEYMSVSTGSFCPVWEDDFHSIDNSAWSFEIQRGGFGTGAFDWTTDDPKNAYTDAEGLHIVPTLTTESTDITPEQLYDGYTLNLTTAKTCTSTDYTMCSIYSNKTTGDIINPVRSARMTTKGKKSIQYGKVEVVAKMPKGDWLWPAIWMMPEDDIYGPWPQSGEIDIAESRGNSPLNYTDGRNSIISAMHWGPSTSTDAFWRTSGKHNLRRADYSQAFHTYGLEWTPDYLFMYIDNQLLQTFYIKFATGANTMWNRGKFGEYIANQSALFDPWSQTGQRNTPFDQKFYLILNVAVGGTNGFFKDGVGNKPWGDGSLTAPKSFWDAKQLWLPSWGEGHERGMTVKSVKMSSHGAC
;
A
#
# COMPACT_ATOMS: atom_id res chain seq x y z
N MET A 1 -16.81 -71.49 -5.72
CA MET A 1 -18.05 -71.82 -6.45
C MET A 1 -18.41 -70.64 -7.34
N SER A 2 -19.15 -70.87 -8.42
CA SER A 2 -19.58 -69.85 -9.41
C SER A 2 -20.62 -68.87 -8.82
N ALA A 3 -21.01 -67.76 -9.46
CA ALA A 3 -20.76 -67.28 -10.82
C ALA A 3 -20.83 -65.73 -10.94
N ASP A 4 -20.28 -65.20 -12.05
CA ASP A 4 -20.86 -64.25 -13.05
C ASP A 4 -21.92 -63.18 -12.70
N ALA A 5 -22.02 -62.03 -13.41
CA ALA A 5 -21.34 -61.54 -14.63
C ALA A 5 -21.52 -60.01 -14.86
N SER A 6 -20.82 -59.47 -15.89
CA SER A 6 -21.20 -58.29 -16.73
C SER A 6 -21.05 -56.88 -16.09
N ALA A 7 -20.59 -55.80 -16.76
CA ALA A 7 -19.87 -55.52 -18.03
C ALA A 7 -19.20 -54.10 -17.88
N ARG A 8 -18.02 -53.75 -18.41
CA ARG A 8 -17.57 -53.55 -19.82
C ARG A 8 -18.44 -52.51 -20.60
N THR A 9 -17.92 -51.48 -21.32
CA THR A 9 -16.52 -51.03 -21.59
C THR A 9 -16.48 -49.56 -22.10
N SER A 10 -15.25 -49.03 -22.28
CA SER A 10 -14.77 -47.88 -23.09
C SER A 10 -15.47 -47.64 -24.46
N MET A 11 -15.29 -46.55 -25.26
CA MET A 11 -14.20 -45.56 -25.52
C MET A 11 -14.79 -44.40 -26.43
N HIS A 12 -14.15 -43.33 -26.98
CA HIS A 12 -12.79 -42.74 -27.03
C HIS A 12 -12.79 -41.24 -27.47
N SER A 13 -11.63 -40.55 -27.33
CA SER A 13 -11.02 -39.42 -28.09
C SER A 13 -11.80 -38.55 -29.11
N THR A 14 -11.53 -37.22 -29.10
CA THR A 14 -11.01 -36.45 -30.27
C THR A 14 -10.41 -35.07 -29.88
N ARG A 15 -9.82 -34.32 -30.83
CA ARG A 15 -8.91 -33.17 -30.60
C ARG A 15 -9.40 -31.80 -31.14
N ASN A 16 -8.91 -30.72 -30.51
CA ASN A 16 -8.58 -29.38 -31.04
C ASN A 16 -9.50 -28.66 -32.05
N ALA A 17 -9.95 -27.46 -31.66
CA ALA A 17 -10.12 -26.31 -32.56
C ALA A 17 -9.50 -25.04 -31.92
N LYS A 18 -8.99 -24.12 -32.75
CA LYS A 18 -8.27 -22.91 -32.30
C LYS A 18 -9.27 -21.78 -31.97
N HIS A 19 -9.04 -21.06 -30.86
CA HIS A 19 -9.79 -19.84 -30.56
C HIS A 19 -9.14 -18.62 -31.27
N ASN A 20 -9.95 -17.78 -31.92
CA ASN A 20 -9.48 -16.59 -32.65
C ASN A 20 -9.70 -15.33 -31.80
N PRO A 21 -8.65 -14.59 -31.39
CA PRO A 21 -8.79 -13.41 -30.54
C PRO A 21 -9.41 -12.18 -31.22
N PHE A 22 -9.70 -12.24 -32.54
CA PHE A 22 -10.30 -11.14 -33.31
C PHE A 22 -11.78 -11.39 -33.69
N ALA A 23 -12.49 -12.26 -32.97
CA ALA A 23 -13.92 -12.47 -33.17
C ALA A 23 -14.75 -11.33 -32.54
N THR A 24 -15.62 -10.69 -33.33
CA THR A 24 -16.58 -9.69 -32.83
C THR A 24 -17.58 -10.33 -31.85
N PRO A 25 -17.89 -9.72 -30.69
CA PRO A 25 -18.88 -10.25 -29.77
C PRO A 25 -20.27 -10.41 -30.41
N ALA A 26 -20.99 -11.47 -30.01
CA ALA A 26 -22.39 -11.63 -30.37
C ALA A 26 -23.26 -10.56 -29.69
N LEU A 27 -24.29 -10.07 -30.38
CA LEU A 27 -25.22 -9.08 -29.87
C LEU A 27 -26.01 -9.63 -28.68
N SER A 28 -25.92 -8.96 -27.53
CA SER A 28 -26.73 -9.27 -26.34
C SER A 28 -28.21 -9.04 -26.63
N ALA A 29 -29.00 -10.12 -26.65
CA ALA A 29 -30.46 -10.04 -26.68
C ALA A 29 -31.00 -9.62 -25.30
N ALA A 30 -32.07 -8.83 -25.28
CA ALA A 30 -32.77 -8.48 -24.04
C ALA A 30 -33.51 -9.72 -23.47
N PRO A 31 -33.64 -9.85 -22.14
CA PRO A 31 -34.25 -11.02 -21.52
C PRO A 31 -35.75 -11.11 -21.84
N THR A 32 -36.19 -12.29 -22.28
CA THR A 32 -37.61 -12.63 -22.44
C THR A 32 -38.24 -12.87 -21.07
N GLN A 33 -39.38 -12.23 -20.78
CA GLN A 33 -40.17 -12.56 -19.60
C GLN A 33 -40.76 -13.98 -19.71
N GLU A 34 -40.70 -14.72 -18.61
CA GLU A 34 -41.40 -16.00 -18.45
C GLU A 34 -42.92 -15.79 -18.37
N LYS A 35 -43.68 -16.81 -18.77
CA LYS A 35 -45.12 -16.86 -18.56
C LYS A 35 -45.45 -17.56 -17.25
N SER A 36 -46.14 -16.86 -16.36
CA SER A 36 -46.93 -17.49 -15.29
C SER A 36 -48.41 -17.44 -15.68
N ASP A 37 -48.99 -18.58 -16.06
CA ASP A 37 -50.43 -18.68 -16.31
C ASP A 37 -51.20 -18.61 -14.97
N TYR A 38 -52.18 -17.71 -14.88
CA TYR A 38 -53.39 -17.92 -14.07
C TYR A 38 -54.57 -17.13 -14.64
N SER A 39 -55.77 -17.69 -14.49
CA SER A 39 -56.95 -17.34 -15.28
C SER A 39 -57.70 -16.08 -14.81
N GLY A 40 -58.01 -15.17 -15.75
CA GLY A 40 -59.01 -14.10 -15.58
C GLY A 40 -59.91 -13.99 -16.81
N TYR A 41 -61.21 -14.18 -16.63
CA TYR A 41 -62.21 -14.34 -17.70
C TYR A 41 -62.92 -13.02 -18.04
N PHE A 42 -62.80 -12.49 -19.26
CA PHE A 42 -63.74 -11.53 -19.88
C PHE A 42 -63.64 -11.54 -21.44
N PRO A 43 -64.68 -11.09 -22.20
CA PRO A 43 -64.92 -11.55 -23.57
C PRO A 43 -64.35 -10.70 -24.73
N ASN A 44 -64.51 -11.25 -25.95
CA ASN A 44 -64.09 -10.73 -27.25
C ASN A 44 -64.26 -9.22 -27.51
N VAL A 45 -63.21 -8.60 -28.05
CA VAL A 45 -63.28 -7.39 -28.90
C VAL A 45 -62.53 -7.67 -30.20
N GLN A 46 -63.20 -7.56 -31.35
CA GLN A 46 -62.54 -7.68 -32.66
C GLN A 46 -61.70 -6.45 -32.95
N THR A 47 -60.36 -6.60 -32.97
CA THR A 47 -59.44 -5.55 -33.44
C THR A 47 -59.12 -5.75 -34.92
N LYS A 48 -59.35 -4.72 -35.75
CA LYS A 48 -58.94 -4.73 -37.16
C LYS A 48 -57.42 -4.58 -37.24
N ALA A 49 -56.74 -5.54 -37.88
CA ALA A 49 -55.29 -5.49 -38.05
C ALA A 49 -54.86 -4.27 -38.90
N TYR A 50 -54.02 -3.41 -38.33
CA TYR A 50 -53.45 -2.25 -39.02
C TYR A 50 -52.17 -2.64 -39.75
N VAL A 51 -52.13 -2.47 -41.08
CA VAL A 51 -50.94 -2.70 -41.90
C VAL A 51 -50.21 -1.36 -42.12
N PRO A 52 -49.01 -1.15 -41.53
CA PRO A 52 -48.28 0.11 -41.66
C PRO A 52 -47.73 0.28 -43.10
N ARG A 53 -48.04 1.43 -43.72
CA ARG A 53 -47.43 1.84 -45.00
C ARG A 53 -45.92 2.02 -44.83
N ARG A 54 -45.11 1.17 -45.48
CA ARG A 54 -43.67 1.45 -45.69
C ARG A 54 -43.52 2.78 -46.44
N ARG A 55 -42.90 3.78 -45.81
CA ARG A 55 -42.46 5.00 -46.50
C ARG A 55 -41.36 4.62 -47.51
N LYS A 56 -41.43 5.15 -48.74
CA LYS A 56 -40.31 5.05 -49.69
C LYS A 56 -39.14 5.88 -49.17
N PHE A 57 -37.92 5.37 -49.34
CA PHE A 57 -36.69 6.11 -49.06
C PHE A 57 -36.59 7.30 -50.03
N GLN A 58 -36.41 8.51 -49.50
CA GLN A 58 -36.08 9.70 -50.28
C GLN A 58 -34.55 9.88 -50.27
N SER A 59 -33.97 10.19 -51.43
CA SER A 59 -32.54 10.45 -51.54
C SER A 59 -32.19 11.76 -50.82
N ALA A 60 -31.10 11.76 -50.05
CA ALA A 60 -30.54 12.96 -49.43
C ALA A 60 -29.69 13.81 -50.40
N ARG A 61 -29.61 13.45 -51.69
CA ARG A 61 -28.93 14.25 -52.72
C ARG A 61 -29.75 15.51 -53.00
N LEU A 62 -29.20 16.67 -52.62
CA LEU A 62 -29.71 17.99 -52.99
C LEU A 62 -29.88 18.09 -54.51
N LYS A 63 -30.94 18.75 -54.99
CA LYS A 63 -31.09 19.05 -56.41
C LYS A 63 -30.28 20.30 -56.76
N ASP A 64 -29.53 20.24 -57.84
CA ASP A 64 -28.83 21.41 -58.39
C ASP A 64 -29.85 22.50 -58.74
N GLY A 65 -29.58 23.75 -58.36
CA GLY A 65 -30.49 24.90 -58.51
C GLY A 65 -31.56 25.08 -57.42
N GLU A 66 -31.82 24.09 -56.56
CA GLU A 66 -32.84 24.19 -55.49
C GLU A 66 -32.27 24.77 -54.17
N TYR A 67 -30.94 24.92 -54.08
CA TYR A 67 -30.20 25.42 -52.91
C TYR A 67 -29.03 26.36 -53.29
N ASP A 68 -29.21 27.20 -54.32
CA ASP A 68 -28.17 28.17 -54.74
C ASP A 68 -27.95 29.33 -53.74
N GLU A 69 -28.87 29.51 -52.78
CA GLU A 69 -28.66 30.38 -51.62
C GLU A 69 -27.57 29.84 -50.70
N LYS A 70 -26.32 30.17 -51.03
CA LYS A 70 -25.16 30.10 -50.13
C LYS A 70 -25.31 31.19 -49.06
N PRO A 71 -25.74 30.92 -47.81
CA PRO A 71 -26.15 31.99 -46.90
C PRO A 71 -24.96 32.80 -46.33
N TRP A 72 -23.73 32.36 -46.62
CA TRP A 72 -22.49 33.10 -46.37
C TRP A 72 -22.11 34.09 -47.48
N LEU A 73 -22.87 34.16 -48.58
CA LEU A 73 -22.76 35.20 -49.62
C LEU A 73 -23.84 36.29 -49.48
N GLN A 74 -24.90 36.06 -48.69
CA GLN A 74 -25.82 37.13 -48.31
C GLN A 74 -25.07 38.16 -47.45
N GLY A 75 -25.37 39.44 -47.68
CA GLY A 75 -24.51 40.54 -47.24
C GLY A 75 -24.31 40.61 -45.72
N LYS A 76 -23.19 41.22 -45.30
CA LYS A 76 -22.81 41.43 -43.87
C LYS A 76 -23.89 42.09 -43.01
N ASP A 77 -24.92 42.66 -43.65
CA ASP A 77 -26.00 43.37 -42.99
C ASP A 77 -27.23 42.53 -42.62
N ASP A 78 -27.33 41.28 -43.07
CA ASP A 78 -28.37 40.33 -42.64
C ASP A 78 -28.40 40.21 -41.09
N PRO A 79 -29.57 40.42 -40.45
CA PRO A 79 -29.70 40.27 -39.00
C PRO A 79 -29.37 38.85 -38.51
N ASN A 80 -29.57 37.80 -39.32
CA ASN A 80 -29.21 36.43 -38.93
C ASN A 80 -27.69 36.22 -38.93
N PHE A 81 -26.96 36.79 -39.89
CA PHE A 81 -25.50 36.80 -39.90
C PHE A 81 -24.93 37.61 -38.73
N LYS A 82 -25.52 38.78 -38.42
CA LYS A 82 -25.18 39.58 -37.22
C LYS A 82 -25.42 38.80 -35.92
N ARG A 83 -26.55 38.08 -35.82
CA ARG A 83 -26.86 37.19 -34.69
C ARG A 83 -25.85 36.05 -34.56
N LYS A 84 -25.57 35.30 -35.63
CA LYS A 84 -24.58 34.19 -35.62
C LYS A 84 -23.16 34.66 -35.30
N ARG A 85 -22.81 35.90 -35.66
CA ARG A 85 -21.56 36.54 -35.24
C ARG A 85 -21.52 36.76 -33.73
N TRP A 86 -22.60 37.26 -33.12
CA TRP A 86 -22.69 37.42 -31.67
C TRP A 86 -22.72 36.09 -30.92
N GLU A 87 -23.46 35.09 -31.40
CA GLU A 87 -23.48 33.73 -30.82
C GLU A 87 -22.06 33.12 -30.79
N ARG A 88 -21.28 33.28 -31.88
CA ARG A 88 -19.85 32.89 -31.90
C ARG A 88 -18.98 33.71 -30.94
N ILE A 89 -19.18 35.03 -30.85
CA ILE A 89 -18.42 35.90 -29.95
C ILE A 89 -18.67 35.49 -28.49
N ILE A 90 -19.93 35.28 -28.10
CA ILE A 90 -20.31 34.83 -26.76
C ILE A 90 -19.70 33.46 -26.44
N PHE A 91 -19.71 32.51 -27.39
CA PHE A 91 -19.08 31.20 -27.21
C PHE A 91 -17.56 31.30 -26.97
N TRP A 92 -16.83 32.08 -27.77
CA TRP A 92 -15.39 32.26 -27.59
C TRP A 92 -15.03 33.09 -26.35
N ILE A 93 -15.87 34.06 -25.95
CA ILE A 93 -15.75 34.75 -24.66
C ILE A 93 -15.97 33.77 -23.51
N GLY A 94 -16.96 32.88 -23.59
CA GLY A 94 -17.20 31.84 -22.59
C GLY A 94 -16.00 30.89 -22.41
N ILE A 95 -15.40 30.45 -23.52
CA ILE A 95 -14.15 29.66 -23.50
C ILE A 95 -13.00 30.48 -22.89
N GLY A 96 -12.83 31.75 -23.29
CA GLY A 96 -11.80 32.63 -22.74
C GLY A 96 -11.93 32.84 -21.24
N ILE A 97 -13.14 33.10 -20.74
CA ILE A 97 -13.46 33.21 -19.32
C ILE A 97 -13.18 31.88 -18.61
N GLY A 98 -13.56 30.73 -19.20
CA GLY A 98 -13.27 29.41 -18.64
C GLY A 98 -11.77 29.11 -18.50
N ILE A 99 -10.97 29.48 -19.50
CA ILE A 99 -9.50 29.33 -19.46
C ILE A 99 -8.89 30.28 -18.43
N VAL A 100 -9.32 31.55 -18.38
CA VAL A 100 -8.82 32.53 -17.41
C VAL A 100 -9.21 32.14 -15.98
N ALA A 101 -10.44 31.67 -15.75
CA ALA A 101 -10.89 31.20 -14.44
C ALA A 101 -10.14 29.92 -14.01
N GLY A 102 -9.94 28.96 -14.90
CA GLY A 102 -9.14 27.76 -14.63
C GLY A 102 -7.69 28.11 -14.30
N GLY A 103 -7.07 28.99 -15.09
CA GLY A 103 -5.72 29.50 -14.83
C GLY A 103 -5.61 30.26 -13.51
N ALA A 104 -6.63 31.06 -13.15
CA ALA A 104 -6.69 31.77 -11.88
C ALA A 104 -6.83 30.80 -10.69
N VAL A 105 -7.65 29.75 -10.80
CA VAL A 105 -7.73 28.69 -9.77
C VAL A 105 -6.37 27.99 -9.63
N CYS A 106 -5.75 27.54 -10.73
CA CYS A 106 -4.42 26.92 -10.67
C CYS A 106 -3.36 27.84 -10.07
N ALA A 107 -3.40 29.15 -10.35
CA ALA A 107 -2.47 30.13 -9.78
C ALA A 107 -2.72 30.37 -8.28
N LEU A 108 -3.98 30.45 -7.84
CA LEU A 108 -4.34 30.61 -6.44
C LEU A 108 -3.97 29.37 -5.61
N GLU A 109 -4.25 28.17 -6.12
CA GLU A 109 -3.84 26.91 -5.49
C GLU A 109 -2.30 26.83 -5.41
N TYR A 110 -1.58 27.11 -6.50
CA TYR A 110 -0.11 27.13 -6.52
C TYR A 110 0.47 28.15 -5.53
N MET A 111 -0.09 29.35 -5.44
CA MET A 111 0.30 30.36 -4.44
C MET A 111 -0.07 29.99 -3.00
N SER A 112 -0.99 29.04 -2.79
CA SER A 112 -1.34 28.52 -1.47
C SER A 112 -0.44 27.38 -0.99
N VAL A 113 0.30 26.74 -1.91
CA VAL A 113 1.32 25.74 -1.57
C VAL A 113 2.52 26.48 -0.98
N SER A 114 2.63 26.43 0.35
CA SER A 114 3.80 26.92 1.07
C SER A 114 5.01 26.05 0.74
N THR A 115 5.88 26.51 -0.16
CA THR A 115 7.25 25.99 -0.27
C THR A 115 8.01 26.42 0.98
N GLY A 116 7.84 25.65 2.05
CA GLY A 116 8.50 25.91 3.33
C GLY A 116 10.01 25.97 3.14
N SER A 117 10.66 26.92 3.81
CA SER A 117 12.10 26.78 4.04
C SER A 117 12.30 25.55 4.93
N PHE A 118 13.26 24.70 4.56
CA PHE A 118 13.67 23.55 5.34
C PHE A 118 15.15 23.71 5.68
N CYS A 119 15.49 23.67 6.97
CA CYS A 119 16.87 23.78 7.44
C CYS A 119 17.45 22.36 7.63
N PRO A 120 18.57 21.97 6.98
CA PRO A 120 19.16 20.65 7.16
C PRO A 120 19.54 20.39 8.62
N VAL A 121 19.07 19.26 9.18
CA VAL A 121 19.33 18.85 10.57
C VAL A 121 20.38 17.74 10.61
N TRP A 122 20.27 16.76 9.72
CA TRP A 122 21.17 15.62 9.63
C TRP A 122 21.05 14.94 8.26
N GLU A 123 22.15 14.37 7.79
CA GLU A 123 22.24 13.63 6.54
C GLU A 123 23.28 12.52 6.70
N ASP A 124 23.07 11.39 6.03
CA ASP A 124 23.92 10.19 6.09
C ASP A 124 23.91 9.50 4.71
N ASP A 125 25.08 9.42 4.08
CA ASP A 125 25.32 8.76 2.79
C ASP A 125 25.91 7.34 2.94
N PHE A 126 25.82 6.76 4.15
CA PHE A 126 26.16 5.37 4.47
C PHE A 126 27.54 4.89 3.98
N HIS A 127 28.55 5.76 3.98
CA HIS A 127 29.95 5.36 3.77
C HIS A 127 30.44 4.36 4.85
N SER A 128 29.84 4.43 6.03
CA SER A 128 29.91 3.44 7.11
C SER A 128 28.67 3.59 8.00
N ILE A 129 28.38 2.58 8.83
CA ILE A 129 27.31 2.70 9.84
C ILE A 129 27.81 3.56 11.00
N ASP A 130 27.37 4.82 11.07
CA ASP A 130 27.71 5.70 12.19
C ASP A 130 26.92 5.36 13.46
N ASN A 131 27.60 4.75 14.42
CA ASN A 131 27.06 4.45 15.75
C ASN A 131 26.69 5.72 16.58
N SER A 132 27.10 6.93 16.16
CA SER A 132 26.63 8.19 16.76
C SER A 132 25.20 8.56 16.32
N ALA A 133 24.77 8.09 15.14
CA ALA A 133 23.42 8.29 14.60
C ALA A 133 22.52 7.06 14.75
N TRP A 134 23.06 5.87 14.56
CA TRP A 134 22.31 4.60 14.50
C TRP A 134 22.54 3.69 15.70
N SER A 135 21.52 2.92 16.05
CA SER A 135 21.55 1.77 16.96
C SER A 135 20.88 0.58 16.29
N PHE A 136 21.24 -0.65 16.66
CA PHE A 136 20.48 -1.85 16.30
C PHE A 136 19.44 -2.17 17.38
N GLU A 137 18.24 -2.58 16.99
CA GLU A 137 17.28 -3.21 17.90
C GLU A 137 17.35 -4.73 17.71
N ILE A 138 17.71 -5.47 18.76
CA ILE A 138 18.05 -6.91 18.71
C ILE A 138 17.08 -7.70 19.59
N GLN A 139 16.16 -8.44 18.97
CA GLN A 139 15.24 -9.37 19.64
C GLN A 139 14.61 -10.38 18.66
N ARG A 140 14.02 -11.46 19.19
CA ARG A 140 13.25 -12.49 18.46
C ARG A 140 11.73 -12.24 18.41
N GLY A 141 11.28 -11.12 18.99
CA GLY A 141 9.87 -10.86 19.29
C GLY A 141 8.96 -10.46 18.13
N GLY A 142 9.51 -10.26 16.93
CA GLY A 142 8.72 -9.82 15.77
C GLY A 142 8.03 -8.46 15.92
N PHE A 143 8.47 -7.63 16.88
CA PHE A 143 8.05 -6.23 17.09
C PHE A 143 6.54 -5.95 16.96
N GLY A 144 5.70 -6.82 17.51
CA GLY A 144 4.23 -6.68 17.48
C GLY A 144 3.55 -7.14 16.18
N THR A 145 4.29 -7.30 15.07
CA THR A 145 3.74 -7.80 13.80
C THR A 145 3.71 -9.33 13.71
N GLY A 146 4.42 -10.01 14.62
CA GLY A 146 4.59 -11.46 14.63
C GLY A 146 5.56 -11.96 13.55
N ALA A 147 6.47 -11.11 13.06
CA ALA A 147 7.47 -11.48 12.08
C ALA A 147 8.38 -12.65 12.54
N PHE A 148 8.87 -13.42 11.57
CA PHE A 148 9.57 -14.68 11.77
C PHE A 148 11.10 -14.53 11.78
N ASP A 149 11.62 -13.35 11.45
CA ASP A 149 13.02 -13.05 11.66
C ASP A 149 13.34 -12.77 13.14
N TRP A 150 14.61 -12.90 13.51
CA TRP A 150 15.16 -12.26 14.70
C TRP A 150 16.23 -11.26 14.30
N THR A 151 16.21 -10.09 14.93
CA THR A 151 17.04 -8.97 14.50
C THR A 151 18.42 -9.02 15.14
N THR A 152 19.45 -8.57 14.41
CA THR A 152 20.86 -8.65 14.79
C THR A 152 21.67 -7.49 14.21
N ASP A 153 22.85 -7.25 14.77
CA ASP A 153 23.94 -6.35 14.35
C ASP A 153 25.03 -7.06 13.50
N ASP A 154 24.74 -8.26 13.00
CA ASP A 154 25.69 -9.09 12.25
C ASP A 154 26.05 -8.47 10.89
N PRO A 155 27.34 -8.36 10.50
CA PRO A 155 27.75 -7.90 9.17
C PRO A 155 27.19 -8.71 7.99
N LYS A 156 26.65 -9.93 8.21
CA LYS A 156 25.90 -10.69 7.21
C LYS A 156 24.50 -10.11 6.94
N ASN A 157 23.97 -9.32 7.86
CA ASN A 157 22.60 -8.79 7.87
C ASN A 157 22.54 -7.25 7.78
N ALA A 158 23.56 -6.53 8.23
CA ALA A 158 23.72 -5.09 8.03
C ALA A 158 25.18 -4.72 7.72
N TYR A 159 25.42 -4.15 6.54
CA TYR A 159 26.74 -3.68 6.11
C TYR A 159 26.63 -2.53 5.12
N THR A 160 27.75 -1.86 4.84
CA THR A 160 27.83 -0.74 3.89
C THR A 160 28.85 -1.01 2.78
N ASP A 161 28.52 -0.67 1.54
CA ASP A 161 29.43 -0.67 0.40
C ASP A 161 29.21 0.55 -0.52
N ALA A 162 29.67 0.49 -1.78
CA ALA A 162 29.57 1.59 -2.74
C ALA A 162 28.12 1.92 -3.20
N GLU A 163 27.13 1.06 -2.95
CA GLU A 163 25.71 1.36 -3.16
C GLU A 163 25.02 1.97 -1.93
N GLY A 164 25.64 1.88 -0.74
CA GLY A 164 25.11 2.38 0.54
C GLY A 164 24.99 1.28 1.59
N LEU A 165 24.05 1.46 2.53
CA LEU A 165 23.67 0.48 3.56
C LEU A 165 22.81 -0.63 2.96
N HIS A 166 23.14 -1.90 3.24
CA HIS A 166 22.31 -3.06 2.89
C HIS A 166 21.77 -3.72 4.15
N ILE A 167 20.44 -3.82 4.25
CA ILE A 167 19.74 -4.60 5.27
C ILE A 167 19.25 -5.89 4.61
N VAL A 168 19.93 -7.01 4.88
CA VAL A 168 19.81 -8.27 4.13
C VAL A 168 19.31 -9.40 5.04
N PRO A 169 18.11 -9.96 4.80
CA PRO A 169 17.66 -11.18 5.46
C PRO A 169 18.47 -12.41 5.02
N THR A 170 18.86 -13.24 5.97
CA THR A 170 19.57 -14.51 5.77
C THR A 170 18.88 -15.61 6.56
N LEU A 171 18.98 -16.88 6.16
CA LEU A 171 18.44 -17.96 6.99
C LEU A 171 19.27 -18.08 8.27
N THR A 172 18.64 -18.44 9.39
CA THR A 172 19.35 -18.70 10.66
C THR A 172 20.42 -19.78 10.48
N THR A 173 20.15 -20.80 9.63
CA THR A 173 21.09 -21.88 9.29
C THR A 173 22.14 -21.51 8.22
N GLU A 174 22.06 -20.31 7.62
CA GLU A 174 23.11 -19.78 6.71
C GLU A 174 24.08 -18.86 7.46
N SER A 175 23.59 -18.18 8.50
CA SER A 175 24.31 -17.10 9.18
C SER A 175 24.81 -17.48 10.58
N THR A 176 24.35 -18.60 11.17
CA THR A 176 24.79 -19.12 12.47
C THR A 176 25.09 -20.62 12.39
N ASP A 177 25.73 -21.18 13.43
CA ASP A 177 26.00 -22.62 13.56
C ASP A 177 24.77 -23.47 13.96
N ILE A 178 23.57 -22.87 14.03
CA ILE A 178 22.33 -23.58 14.40
C ILE A 178 21.92 -24.51 13.25
N THR A 179 21.87 -25.81 13.52
CA THR A 179 21.50 -26.81 12.51
C THR A 179 19.99 -26.81 12.22
N PRO A 180 19.53 -27.34 11.06
CA PRO A 180 18.10 -27.49 10.76
C PRO A 180 17.33 -28.30 11.80
N GLU A 181 17.98 -29.25 12.48
CA GLU A 181 17.40 -30.08 13.54
C GLU A 181 17.25 -29.29 14.84
N GLN A 182 18.31 -28.55 15.23
CA GLN A 182 18.30 -27.66 16.39
C GLN A 182 17.25 -26.55 16.27
N LEU A 183 17.00 -26.07 15.06
CA LEU A 183 15.94 -25.10 14.78
C LEU A 183 14.55 -25.64 15.17
N TYR A 184 14.29 -26.95 15.02
CA TYR A 184 13.02 -27.58 15.41
C TYR A 184 12.96 -28.09 16.85
N ASP A 185 14.06 -28.54 17.45
CA ASP A 185 14.02 -29.28 18.72
C ASP A 185 15.35 -29.24 19.49
N GLY A 186 15.27 -29.04 20.81
CA GLY A 186 16.38 -29.27 21.73
C GLY A 186 17.42 -28.14 21.83
N TYR A 187 17.16 -26.97 21.25
CA TYR A 187 18.09 -25.83 21.26
C TYR A 187 17.53 -24.63 22.01
N THR A 188 18.38 -23.90 22.74
CA THR A 188 18.01 -22.65 23.41
C THR A 188 18.74 -21.47 22.77
N LEU A 189 18.01 -20.62 22.05
CA LEU A 189 18.53 -19.30 21.66
C LEU A 189 18.38 -18.36 22.86
N ASN A 190 19.47 -17.73 23.31
CA ASN A 190 19.47 -16.80 24.43
C ASN A 190 20.37 -15.57 24.17
N LEU A 191 19.72 -14.48 23.75
CA LEU A 191 20.34 -13.19 23.44
C LEU A 191 20.76 -12.41 24.70
N THR A 192 20.15 -12.74 25.86
CA THR A 192 20.52 -12.17 27.17
C THR A 192 21.88 -12.70 27.64
N THR A 193 22.15 -14.00 27.47
CA THR A 193 23.47 -14.60 27.76
C THR A 193 24.55 -14.05 26.84
N ALA A 194 24.23 -13.79 25.58
CA ALA A 194 25.12 -13.11 24.63
C ALA A 194 25.30 -11.61 24.93
N LYS A 195 24.45 -11.02 25.79
CA LYS A 195 24.36 -9.58 26.09
C LYS A 195 24.04 -8.69 24.88
N THR A 196 23.44 -9.25 23.84
CA THR A 196 23.07 -8.53 22.61
C THR A 196 21.62 -8.07 22.60
N CYS A 197 20.71 -8.70 23.38
CA CYS A 197 19.30 -8.31 23.38
C CYS A 197 19.10 -6.85 23.84
N THR A 198 18.33 -6.08 23.08
CA THR A 198 17.95 -4.70 23.45
C THR A 198 16.56 -4.59 24.07
N SER A 199 15.81 -5.69 24.14
CA SER A 199 14.47 -5.73 24.72
C SER A 199 14.52 -5.87 26.24
N THR A 200 13.56 -5.24 26.93
CA THR A 200 13.35 -5.41 28.38
C THR A 200 12.50 -6.65 28.70
N ASP A 201 11.82 -7.24 27.70
CA ASP A 201 11.06 -8.48 27.84
C ASP A 201 11.93 -9.70 27.53
N TYR A 202 12.16 -10.53 28.56
CA TYR A 202 12.99 -11.74 28.46
C TYR A 202 12.46 -12.77 27.46
N THR A 203 11.15 -12.79 27.17
CA THR A 203 10.54 -13.67 26.17
C THR A 203 10.92 -13.25 24.74
N MET A 204 11.27 -11.99 24.54
CA MET A 204 11.77 -11.47 23.27
C MET A 204 13.30 -11.63 23.14
N CYS A 205 13.99 -11.97 24.23
CA CYS A 205 15.42 -12.27 24.25
C CYS A 205 15.76 -13.76 24.22
N SER A 206 14.80 -14.66 24.41
CA SER A 206 15.07 -16.10 24.50
C SER A 206 13.93 -16.99 23.99
N ILE A 207 14.27 -18.16 23.45
CA ILE A 207 13.34 -19.19 23.03
C ILE A 207 14.01 -20.57 23.07
N TYR A 208 13.23 -21.61 23.38
CA TYR A 208 13.64 -23.01 23.30
C TYR A 208 12.85 -23.72 22.20
N SER A 209 13.54 -24.38 21.27
CA SER A 209 12.89 -25.16 20.21
C SER A 209 12.39 -26.50 20.73
N ASN A 210 11.15 -26.86 20.39
CA ASN A 210 10.50 -28.05 20.90
C ASN A 210 9.46 -28.59 19.90
N LYS A 211 9.75 -29.74 19.31
CA LYS A 211 8.87 -30.40 18.33
C LYS A 211 7.48 -30.75 18.87
N THR A 212 7.30 -30.77 20.19
CA THR A 212 6.06 -31.17 20.89
C THR A 212 5.08 -30.00 21.02
N THR A 213 5.57 -28.79 21.26
CA THR A 213 4.76 -27.56 21.26
C THR A 213 4.66 -26.96 19.85
N GLY A 214 5.66 -27.20 19.01
CA GLY A 214 5.78 -26.62 17.68
C GLY A 214 6.58 -25.31 17.64
N ASP A 215 7.14 -24.89 18.79
CA ASP A 215 8.06 -23.77 18.89
C ASP A 215 9.35 -24.08 18.14
N ILE A 216 9.74 -23.18 17.25
CA ILE A 216 11.02 -23.24 16.53
C ILE A 216 11.87 -22.00 16.84
N ILE A 217 13.18 -22.11 16.66
CA ILE A 217 14.02 -20.91 16.59
C ILE A 217 13.59 -20.10 15.35
N ASN A 218 13.41 -18.78 15.49
CA ASN A 218 13.09 -17.86 14.41
C ASN A 218 13.95 -18.19 13.14
N PRO A 219 13.34 -18.64 12.02
CA PRO A 219 14.08 -19.30 10.93
C PRO A 219 14.95 -18.37 10.08
N VAL A 220 14.83 -17.06 10.27
CA VAL A 220 15.52 -16.02 9.51
C VAL A 220 16.20 -15.06 10.48
N ARG A 221 17.35 -14.50 10.09
CA ARG A 221 17.96 -13.32 10.73
C ARG A 221 17.85 -12.13 9.78
N SER A 222 17.65 -10.96 10.35
CA SER A 222 17.64 -9.68 9.63
C SER A 222 18.22 -8.59 10.51
N ALA A 223 18.28 -7.35 10.02
CA ALA A 223 18.66 -6.20 10.83
C ALA A 223 17.52 -5.17 10.91
N ARG A 224 17.50 -4.48 12.05
CA ARG A 224 16.61 -3.36 12.33
C ARG A 224 17.41 -2.25 12.97
N MET A 225 17.53 -1.14 12.27
CA MET A 225 18.32 0.02 12.65
C MET A 225 17.39 1.16 13.04
N THR A 226 17.74 1.87 14.10
CA THR A 226 16.95 2.97 14.67
C THR A 226 17.83 4.17 15.01
N THR A 227 17.29 5.38 14.86
CA THR A 227 17.94 6.61 15.34
C THR A 227 17.45 7.06 16.73
N LYS A 228 16.70 6.22 17.46
CA LYS A 228 16.15 6.53 18.80
C LYS A 228 17.22 7.06 19.76
N GLY A 229 16.93 8.17 20.42
CA GLY A 229 17.83 8.86 21.35
C GLY A 229 19.08 9.48 20.72
N LYS A 230 19.18 9.52 19.38
CA LYS A 230 20.36 10.01 18.64
C LYS A 230 20.01 11.06 17.58
N LYS A 231 19.03 10.78 16.72
CA LYS A 231 18.50 11.70 15.69
C LYS A 231 16.98 11.58 15.65
N SER A 232 16.29 12.69 15.81
CA SER A 232 14.82 12.76 15.72
C SER A 232 14.38 14.14 15.26
N ILE A 233 13.16 14.21 14.74
CA ILE A 233 12.57 15.41 14.15
C ILE A 233 11.12 15.57 14.62
N GLN A 234 10.68 16.83 14.74
CA GLN A 234 9.31 17.24 15.00
C GLN A 234 8.99 18.34 14.00
N TYR A 235 8.19 17.99 12.99
CA TYR A 235 7.93 18.80 11.79
C TYR A 235 9.16 19.10 10.91
N GLY A 236 8.98 18.99 9.60
CA GLY A 236 10.03 19.10 8.60
C GLY A 236 9.87 18.09 7.48
N LYS A 237 11.00 17.67 6.95
CA LYS A 237 11.12 16.78 5.81
C LYS A 237 12.07 15.62 6.14
N VAL A 238 11.69 14.41 5.77
CA VAL A 238 12.54 13.22 5.82
C VAL A 238 12.55 12.59 4.43
N GLU A 239 13.73 12.37 3.87
CA GLU A 239 13.91 11.72 2.57
C GLU A 239 14.90 10.56 2.70
N VAL A 240 14.49 9.38 2.22
CA VAL A 240 15.29 8.16 2.28
C VAL A 240 15.41 7.60 0.86
N VAL A 241 16.62 7.57 0.31
CA VAL A 241 16.88 7.06 -1.04
C VAL A 241 17.16 5.56 -0.96
N ALA A 242 16.25 4.71 -1.42
CA ALA A 242 16.36 3.26 -1.26
C ALA A 242 15.88 2.43 -2.46
N LYS A 243 16.39 1.20 -2.56
CA LYS A 243 16.06 0.14 -3.51
C LYS A 243 15.45 -1.02 -2.72
N MET A 244 14.23 -1.43 -3.05
CA MET A 244 13.46 -2.40 -2.25
C MET A 244 13.88 -3.86 -2.50
N PRO A 245 13.78 -4.77 -1.51
CA PRO A 245 14.09 -6.18 -1.67
C PRO A 245 13.16 -6.92 -2.63
N LYS A 246 13.71 -7.99 -3.21
CA LYS A 246 13.04 -8.95 -4.10
C LYS A 246 13.02 -10.33 -3.42
N GLY A 247 11.82 -10.82 -3.11
CA GLY A 247 11.59 -12.13 -2.49
C GLY A 247 10.24 -12.23 -1.80
N ASP A 248 9.55 -13.36 -1.99
CA ASP A 248 8.27 -13.62 -1.34
C ASP A 248 8.42 -13.58 0.19
N TRP A 249 7.42 -12.97 0.85
CA TRP A 249 7.32 -12.81 2.32
C TRP A 249 8.33 -11.85 2.96
N LEU A 250 9.12 -11.11 2.17
CA LEU A 250 9.95 -10.00 2.66
C LEU A 250 9.11 -8.74 2.87
N TRP A 251 9.36 -8.03 3.97
CA TRP A 251 8.65 -6.82 4.39
C TRP A 251 9.66 -5.71 4.72
N PRO A 252 10.15 -4.96 3.71
CA PRO A 252 10.90 -3.74 3.92
C PRO A 252 10.01 -2.64 4.51
N ALA A 253 10.55 -1.87 5.45
CA ALA A 253 9.89 -0.73 6.04
C ALA A 253 10.86 0.44 6.26
N ILE A 254 10.39 1.65 5.91
CA ILE A 254 11.00 2.95 6.19
C ILE A 254 9.93 3.76 6.94
N TRP A 255 10.12 3.97 8.24
CA TRP A 255 9.05 4.38 9.15
C TRP A 255 9.59 5.06 10.40
N MET A 256 8.71 5.66 11.19
CA MET A 256 9.10 6.48 12.33
C MET A 256 8.21 6.25 13.55
N MET A 257 8.83 6.29 14.73
CA MET A 257 8.18 6.12 16.03
C MET A 257 8.53 7.30 16.95
N PRO A 258 7.67 7.63 17.94
CA PRO A 258 7.94 8.71 18.89
C PRO A 258 9.12 8.36 19.80
N GLU A 259 9.98 9.33 20.10
CA GLU A 259 11.09 9.16 21.06
C GLU A 259 10.56 8.72 22.44
N ASP A 260 9.50 9.37 22.91
CA ASP A 260 8.84 9.16 24.20
C ASP A 260 7.35 8.80 24.01
N ASP A 261 6.84 7.82 24.75
CA ASP A 261 5.42 7.41 24.74
C ASP A 261 4.52 8.39 25.54
N ILE A 262 4.56 9.69 25.18
CA ILE A 262 3.92 10.80 25.90
C ILE A 262 2.42 10.60 26.16
N TYR A 263 1.72 9.92 25.25
CA TYR A 263 0.28 9.66 25.33
C TYR A 263 -0.08 8.26 25.80
N GLY A 264 0.95 7.47 26.19
CA GLY A 264 0.84 6.05 26.49
C GLY A 264 1.30 5.16 25.34
N PRO A 265 1.25 3.82 25.52
CA PRO A 265 1.84 2.85 24.61
C PRO A 265 1.18 2.86 23.22
N TRP A 266 1.91 2.36 22.21
CA TRP A 266 1.40 2.20 20.84
C TRP A 266 -0.01 1.58 20.81
N PRO A 267 -0.95 2.14 20.01
CA PRO A 267 -0.80 3.23 19.05
C PRO A 267 -1.15 4.62 19.64
N GLN A 268 -1.22 4.79 20.97
CA GLN A 268 -1.65 6.06 21.59
C GLN A 268 -0.68 7.22 21.31
N SER A 269 0.63 6.94 21.24
CA SER A 269 1.67 7.93 20.89
C SER A 269 2.03 7.99 19.39
N GLY A 270 1.36 7.20 18.54
CA GLY A 270 1.47 7.27 17.08
C GLY A 270 2.64 6.50 16.44
N GLU A 271 2.58 6.37 15.12
CA GLU A 271 3.57 5.74 14.22
C GLU A 271 3.40 6.35 12.82
N ILE A 272 4.48 6.51 12.05
CA ILE A 272 4.47 7.16 10.72
C ILE A 272 5.23 6.32 9.70
N ASP A 273 4.52 5.65 8.80
CA ASP A 273 5.09 4.73 7.81
C ASP A 273 5.29 5.45 6.48
N ILE A 274 6.52 5.88 6.21
CA ILE A 274 6.87 6.60 4.98
C ILE A 274 6.75 5.66 3.78
N ALA A 275 7.30 4.45 3.89
CA ALA A 275 7.22 3.44 2.85
C ALA A 275 7.35 2.01 3.39
N GLU A 276 6.29 1.23 3.22
CA GLU A 276 6.29 -0.23 3.36
C GLU A 276 6.10 -0.91 2.00
N SER A 277 6.64 -2.12 1.83
CA SER A 277 6.34 -2.97 0.67
C SER A 277 6.29 -4.46 1.04
N ARG A 278 5.98 -5.30 0.04
CA ARG A 278 6.07 -6.76 0.10
C ARG A 278 7.00 -7.21 -1.01
N GLY A 279 8.11 -7.90 -0.72
CA GLY A 279 9.06 -8.36 -1.76
C GLY A 279 8.47 -9.33 -2.79
N ASN A 280 7.26 -9.85 -2.54
CA ASN A 280 6.52 -10.77 -3.40
C ASN A 280 6.36 -10.27 -4.84
N SER A 281 6.39 -11.20 -5.79
CA SER A 281 6.26 -10.88 -7.22
C SER A 281 4.89 -10.30 -7.58
N PRO A 282 4.80 -9.15 -8.29
CA PRO A 282 3.53 -8.55 -8.69
C PRO A 282 2.73 -9.37 -9.73
N LEU A 283 3.32 -10.44 -10.26
CA LEU A 283 2.64 -11.42 -11.11
C LEU A 283 1.79 -12.41 -10.30
N ASN A 284 2.17 -12.65 -9.03
CA ASN A 284 1.62 -13.71 -8.17
C ASN A 284 0.95 -13.16 -6.89
N TYR A 285 1.23 -11.90 -6.52
CA TYR A 285 0.77 -11.28 -5.28
C TYR A 285 0.21 -9.87 -5.52
N THR A 286 -1.01 -9.62 -5.02
CA THR A 286 -1.65 -8.30 -5.07
C THR A 286 -0.99 -7.33 -4.09
N ASP A 287 -0.55 -6.18 -4.56
CA ASP A 287 0.24 -5.22 -3.77
C ASP A 287 1.57 -5.82 -3.25
N GLY A 288 2.24 -6.58 -4.12
CA GLY A 288 3.64 -7.01 -4.01
C GLY A 288 4.64 -5.86 -4.23
N ARG A 289 5.86 -6.16 -4.67
CA ARG A 289 6.98 -5.17 -4.71
C ARG A 289 6.84 -4.04 -5.74
N ASN A 290 5.73 -4.01 -6.47
CA ASN A 290 5.32 -2.88 -7.29
C ASN A 290 4.40 -1.89 -6.54
N SER A 291 4.09 -2.13 -5.26
CA SER A 291 3.28 -1.30 -4.39
C SER A 291 4.12 -0.77 -3.24
N ILE A 292 3.99 0.52 -2.96
CA ILE A 292 4.47 1.14 -1.71
C ILE A 292 3.24 1.61 -0.96
N ILE A 293 3.12 1.21 0.29
CA ILE A 293 2.09 1.65 1.23
C ILE A 293 2.72 2.72 2.13
N SER A 294 1.94 3.74 2.47
CA SER A 294 2.31 4.72 3.49
C SER A 294 1.13 4.90 4.44
N ALA A 295 1.38 4.98 5.74
CA ALA A 295 0.35 4.94 6.77
C ALA A 295 0.71 5.79 7.99
N MET A 296 -0.27 5.93 8.88
CA MET A 296 -0.07 6.48 10.23
C MET A 296 -0.93 5.62 11.17
N HIS A 297 -0.32 4.88 12.11
CA HIS A 297 -1.09 4.16 13.13
C HIS A 297 -1.36 5.08 14.33
N TRP A 298 -2.60 5.07 14.83
CA TRP A 298 -3.04 5.89 15.97
C TRP A 298 -4.38 5.38 16.50
N GLY A 299 -4.51 5.31 17.83
CA GLY A 299 -5.76 4.90 18.45
C GLY A 299 -5.68 4.82 19.98
N PRO A 300 -6.83 4.80 20.69
CA PRO A 300 -6.87 4.61 22.15
C PRO A 300 -6.40 3.21 22.61
N SER A 301 -6.34 2.23 21.71
CA SER A 301 -5.82 0.88 21.98
C SER A 301 -5.33 0.23 20.70
N THR A 302 -4.51 -0.83 20.84
CA THR A 302 -4.10 -1.73 19.75
C THR A 302 -5.30 -2.28 18.95
N SER A 303 -6.41 -2.55 19.62
CA SER A 303 -7.67 -3.03 19.04
C SER A 303 -8.54 -1.95 18.39
N THR A 304 -8.17 -0.67 18.50
CA THR A 304 -8.90 0.48 17.95
C THR A 304 -8.03 1.39 17.07
N ASP A 305 -6.88 0.89 16.64
CA ASP A 305 -6.01 1.54 15.67
C ASP A 305 -6.77 1.92 14.39
N ALA A 306 -6.61 3.18 14.00
CA ALA A 306 -7.33 3.82 12.91
C ALA A 306 -6.48 4.01 11.64
N PHE A 307 -5.34 3.32 11.50
CA PHE A 307 -4.45 3.42 10.33
C PHE A 307 -5.16 3.34 8.97
N TRP A 308 -6.20 2.51 8.86
CA TRP A 308 -7.03 2.35 7.67
C TRP A 308 -7.82 3.61 7.26
N ARG A 309 -7.93 4.61 8.15
CA ARG A 309 -8.46 5.96 7.87
C ARG A 309 -7.37 6.93 7.37
N THR A 310 -6.10 6.56 7.50
CA THR A 310 -4.89 7.37 7.29
C THR A 310 -3.79 6.56 6.61
N SER A 311 -4.18 5.77 5.61
CA SER A 311 -3.28 4.96 4.79
C SER A 311 -3.50 5.26 3.31
N GLY A 312 -2.42 5.27 2.53
CA GLY A 312 -2.43 5.40 1.08
C GLY A 312 -1.42 4.45 0.42
N LYS A 313 -1.39 4.40 -0.91
CA LYS A 313 -0.42 3.59 -1.66
C LYS A 313 -0.21 4.08 -3.09
N HIS A 314 0.97 3.80 -3.64
CA HIS A 314 1.29 4.05 -5.04
C HIS A 314 1.82 2.77 -5.74
N ASN A 315 1.17 2.38 -6.85
CA ASN A 315 1.42 1.13 -7.55
C ASN A 315 2.00 1.34 -8.96
N LEU A 316 3.19 0.80 -9.22
CA LEU A 316 3.80 0.75 -10.55
C LEU A 316 3.11 -0.32 -11.42
N ARG A 317 2.86 0.00 -12.69
CA ARG A 317 2.10 -0.86 -13.63
C ARG A 317 2.95 -1.79 -14.51
N ARG A 318 4.24 -1.50 -14.69
CA ARG A 318 5.16 -2.20 -15.63
C ARG A 318 6.60 -2.29 -15.14
N ALA A 319 6.83 -1.91 -13.89
CA ALA A 319 8.10 -1.92 -13.18
C ALA A 319 7.79 -2.25 -11.72
N ASP A 320 8.82 -2.43 -10.90
CA ASP A 320 8.69 -2.65 -9.47
C ASP A 320 9.85 -2.00 -8.71
N TYR A 321 9.67 -1.69 -7.42
CA TYR A 321 10.58 -0.83 -6.65
C TYR A 321 11.89 -1.52 -6.25
N SER A 322 12.14 -2.77 -6.69
CA SER A 322 13.45 -3.43 -6.59
C SER A 322 14.39 -3.14 -7.77
N GLN A 323 13.87 -2.52 -8.83
CA GLN A 323 14.61 -2.32 -10.09
C GLN A 323 15.49 -1.05 -10.11
N ALA A 324 15.26 -0.12 -9.18
CA ALA A 324 15.96 1.17 -9.11
C ALA A 324 15.96 1.72 -7.67
N PHE A 325 16.80 2.71 -7.42
CA PHE A 325 16.68 3.57 -6.25
C PHE A 325 15.55 4.59 -6.45
N HIS A 326 14.74 4.78 -5.41
CA HIS A 326 13.67 5.75 -5.34
C HIS A 326 13.79 6.59 -4.05
N THR A 327 13.31 7.82 -4.06
CA THR A 327 13.30 8.69 -2.86
C THR A 327 11.97 8.55 -2.13
N TYR A 328 11.96 7.90 -0.96
CA TYR A 328 10.78 7.81 -0.11
C TYR A 328 10.75 9.06 0.79
N GLY A 329 9.75 9.91 0.55
CA GLY A 329 9.68 11.24 1.14
C GLY A 329 8.50 11.43 2.08
N LEU A 330 8.76 12.08 3.20
CA LEU A 330 7.80 12.58 4.18
C LEU A 330 7.96 14.10 4.31
N GLU A 331 6.85 14.81 4.31
CA GLU A 331 6.76 16.24 4.60
C GLU A 331 5.64 16.48 5.62
N TRP A 332 5.99 17.05 6.78
CA TRP A 332 5.16 17.03 7.98
C TRP A 332 5.21 18.39 8.69
N THR A 333 4.04 18.93 9.01
CA THR A 333 3.85 20.22 9.67
C THR A 333 2.74 20.13 10.72
N PRO A 334 2.51 21.17 11.56
CA PRO A 334 1.34 21.24 12.43
C PRO A 334 -0.01 21.26 11.68
N ASP A 335 -0.01 21.45 10.36
CA ASP A 335 -1.20 21.63 9.52
C ASP A 335 -1.45 20.47 8.53
N TYR A 336 -0.43 19.70 8.19
CA TYR A 336 -0.58 18.52 7.32
C TYR A 336 0.56 17.52 7.48
N LEU A 337 0.32 16.30 7.00
CA LEU A 337 1.34 15.32 6.70
C LEU A 337 1.14 14.81 5.27
N PHE A 338 2.23 14.68 4.52
CA PHE A 338 2.28 14.34 3.10
C PHE A 338 3.41 13.33 2.85
N MET A 339 3.15 12.30 2.06
CA MET A 339 4.12 11.26 1.72
C MET A 339 4.14 11.02 0.21
N TYR A 340 5.33 10.77 -0.35
CA TYR A 340 5.54 10.66 -1.79
C TYR A 340 6.74 9.76 -2.16
N ILE A 341 6.86 9.47 -3.45
CA ILE A 341 7.99 8.72 -4.04
C ILE A 341 8.65 9.58 -5.14
N ASP A 342 9.98 9.70 -5.11
CA ASP A 342 10.84 10.47 -6.01
C ASP A 342 10.63 12.00 -5.98
N ASN A 343 9.39 12.47 -6.01
CA ASN A 343 8.99 13.88 -5.93
C ASN A 343 7.50 14.03 -5.54
N GLN A 344 7.10 15.23 -5.13
CA GLN A 344 5.76 15.56 -4.64
C GLN A 344 4.60 15.27 -5.64
N LEU A 345 4.86 14.97 -6.93
CA LEU A 345 3.78 14.60 -7.87
C LEU A 345 3.34 13.14 -7.75
N LEU A 346 4.15 12.26 -7.14
CA LEU A 346 3.80 10.85 -6.88
C LEU A 346 3.45 10.66 -5.40
N GLN A 347 2.41 11.36 -4.96
CA GLN A 347 1.82 11.20 -3.63
C GLN A 347 1.44 9.74 -3.36
N THR A 348 1.89 9.16 -2.25
CA THR A 348 1.34 7.92 -1.68
C THR A 348 0.18 8.24 -0.73
N PHE A 349 0.34 9.27 0.11
CA PHE A 349 -0.62 9.65 1.14
C PHE A 349 -0.62 11.17 1.43
N TYR A 350 -1.78 11.71 1.84
CA TYR A 350 -1.92 13.09 2.32
C TYR A 350 -3.03 13.19 3.36
N ILE A 351 -2.76 13.95 4.43
CA ILE A 351 -3.72 14.34 5.45
C ILE A 351 -3.53 15.81 5.82
N LYS A 352 -4.63 16.57 5.82
CA LYS A 352 -4.68 17.88 6.47
C LYS A 352 -5.18 17.74 7.91
N PHE A 353 -4.45 18.30 8.86
CA PHE A 353 -4.88 18.44 10.25
C PHE A 353 -5.84 19.64 10.32
N ALA A 354 -7.13 19.36 10.49
CA ALA A 354 -8.17 20.36 10.29
C ALA A 354 -8.30 21.31 11.48
N THR A 355 -8.67 22.56 11.20
CA THR A 355 -8.94 23.58 12.23
C THR A 355 -10.30 23.38 12.89
N GLY A 356 -10.46 23.93 14.10
CA GLY A 356 -11.67 23.75 14.92
C GLY A 356 -11.72 22.38 15.60
N ALA A 357 -12.93 21.85 15.82
CA ALA A 357 -13.16 20.63 16.59
C ALA A 357 -12.76 19.31 15.89
N ASN A 358 -12.08 19.35 14.74
CA ASN A 358 -11.76 18.18 13.92
C ASN A 358 -10.42 17.54 14.32
N THR A 359 -10.30 17.17 15.60
CA THR A 359 -9.16 16.42 16.16
C THR A 359 -9.04 15.02 15.56
N MET A 360 -7.88 14.37 15.76
CA MET A 360 -7.70 12.96 15.40
C MET A 360 -8.74 12.06 16.10
N TRP A 361 -9.05 12.27 17.38
CA TRP A 361 -10.14 11.57 18.09
C TRP A 361 -11.47 11.55 17.30
N ASN A 362 -11.89 12.73 16.81
CA ASN A 362 -13.12 12.87 16.04
C ASN A 362 -13.00 12.29 14.62
N ARG A 363 -11.82 12.32 13.99
CA ARG A 363 -11.52 11.59 12.74
C ARG A 363 -11.64 10.07 12.93
N GLY A 364 -11.21 9.56 14.09
CA GLY A 364 -11.31 8.15 14.48
C GLY A 364 -12.76 7.72 14.73
N LYS A 365 -13.63 8.69 15.03
CA LYS A 365 -14.99 8.53 15.58
C LYS A 365 -14.99 7.82 16.94
N PHE A 366 -13.91 7.86 17.72
CA PHE A 366 -13.74 6.98 18.89
C PHE A 366 -14.81 7.14 19.98
N GLY A 367 -15.45 8.31 20.10
CA GLY A 367 -16.63 8.50 20.95
C GLY A 367 -17.89 7.71 20.55
N GLU A 368 -17.91 7.11 19.35
CA GLU A 368 -18.95 6.19 18.87
C GLU A 368 -18.62 4.70 19.16
N TYR A 369 -17.41 4.40 19.65
CA TYR A 369 -16.94 3.02 19.86
C TYR A 369 -17.08 2.58 21.32
N ILE A 370 -17.51 1.32 21.48
CA ILE A 370 -17.45 0.58 22.74
C ILE A 370 -16.42 -0.54 22.56
N ALA A 371 -15.39 -0.57 23.40
CA ALA A 371 -14.39 -1.63 23.43
C ALA A 371 -14.39 -2.30 24.81
N ASN A 372 -14.30 -3.63 24.86
CA ASN A 372 -14.35 -4.40 26.12
C ASN A 372 -15.54 -3.99 27.02
N GLN A 373 -16.71 -3.78 26.42
CA GLN A 373 -17.96 -3.34 27.05
C GLN A 373 -17.91 -1.95 27.72
N SER A 374 -16.83 -1.18 27.54
CA SER A 374 -16.65 0.18 28.05
C SER A 374 -16.58 1.21 26.91
N ALA A 375 -16.94 2.46 27.21
CA ALA A 375 -16.59 3.58 26.33
C ALA A 375 -15.06 3.78 26.31
N LEU A 376 -14.51 4.22 25.18
CA LEU A 376 -13.08 4.55 25.09
C LEU A 376 -12.75 5.82 25.88
N PHE A 377 -11.61 5.81 26.56
CA PHE A 377 -10.98 7.01 27.12
C PHE A 377 -10.22 7.76 26.01
N ASP A 378 -10.19 9.10 26.06
CA ASP A 378 -9.46 9.94 25.12
C ASP A 378 -8.08 10.35 25.70
N PRO A 379 -6.98 9.70 25.29
CA PRO A 379 -5.63 9.98 25.79
C PRO A 379 -5.04 11.29 25.25
N TRP A 380 -5.76 12.02 24.39
CA TRP A 380 -5.32 13.26 23.78
C TRP A 380 -6.15 14.48 24.24
N SER A 381 -7.27 14.25 24.93
CA SER A 381 -8.23 15.27 25.40
C SER A 381 -7.60 16.45 26.16
N GLN A 382 -6.53 16.19 26.91
CA GLN A 382 -5.77 17.18 27.69
C GLN A 382 -4.87 18.11 26.86
N THR A 383 -4.62 17.82 25.58
CA THR A 383 -3.68 18.59 24.75
C THR A 383 -4.29 19.83 24.11
N GLY A 384 -5.57 19.77 23.74
CA GLY A 384 -6.21 20.76 22.87
C GLY A 384 -5.63 20.85 21.44
N GLN A 385 -4.70 19.97 21.04
CA GLN A 385 -4.06 20.01 19.73
C GLN A 385 -4.84 19.16 18.69
N ARG A 386 -4.73 19.55 17.41
CA ARG A 386 -5.51 18.96 16.30
C ARG A 386 -4.86 17.73 15.67
N ASN A 387 -3.54 17.66 15.75
CA ASN A 387 -2.68 16.69 15.08
C ASN A 387 -2.14 15.59 16.02
N THR A 388 -2.33 15.71 17.34
CA THR A 388 -1.99 14.69 18.35
C THR A 388 -2.47 13.30 17.92
N PRO A 389 -1.63 12.25 18.01
CA PRO A 389 -0.30 12.20 18.64
C PRO A 389 0.87 12.66 17.74
N PHE A 390 0.61 13.14 16.53
CA PHE A 390 1.62 13.58 15.56
C PHE A 390 2.09 15.02 15.81
N ASP A 391 2.38 15.31 17.07
CA ASP A 391 2.84 16.58 17.63
C ASP A 391 4.11 16.45 18.49
N GLN A 392 4.70 15.25 18.61
CA GLN A 392 5.95 14.97 19.35
C GLN A 392 7.17 14.81 18.42
N LYS A 393 8.35 14.50 18.99
CA LYS A 393 9.55 14.11 18.21
C LYS A 393 9.51 12.64 17.83
N PHE A 394 9.80 12.35 16.57
CA PHE A 394 9.86 10.99 16.02
C PHE A 394 11.28 10.68 15.51
N TYR A 395 11.76 9.46 15.75
CA TYR A 395 13.02 8.90 15.22
C TYR A 395 12.74 7.97 14.02
N LEU A 396 13.74 7.74 13.18
CA LEU A 396 13.64 6.90 11.98
C LEU A 396 14.04 5.45 12.27
N ILE A 397 13.35 4.52 11.62
CA ILE A 397 13.59 3.08 11.64
C ILE A 397 13.74 2.56 10.21
N LEU A 398 14.73 1.70 10.01
CA LEU A 398 14.99 0.97 8.76
C LEU A 398 15.10 -0.53 9.06
N ASN A 399 14.28 -1.37 8.42
CA ASN A 399 14.40 -2.83 8.54
C ASN A 399 13.86 -3.57 7.30
N VAL A 400 14.17 -4.86 7.23
CA VAL A 400 13.46 -5.82 6.39
C VAL A 400 12.99 -6.97 7.27
N ALA A 401 11.73 -6.92 7.70
CA ALA A 401 11.10 -8.03 8.43
C ALA A 401 10.76 -9.17 7.45
N VAL A 402 10.50 -10.38 7.96
CA VAL A 402 10.13 -11.54 7.13
C VAL A 402 8.94 -12.28 7.73
N GLY A 403 7.90 -12.49 6.90
CA GLY A 403 6.63 -13.07 7.35
C GLY A 403 5.86 -12.12 8.27
N GLY A 404 5.07 -12.67 9.20
CA GLY A 404 4.20 -11.90 10.10
C GLY A 404 2.82 -12.53 10.27
N THR A 405 2.19 -12.31 11.41
CA THR A 405 0.85 -12.86 11.76
C THR A 405 -0.22 -11.78 11.96
N ASN A 406 0.08 -10.53 11.60
CA ASN A 406 -0.85 -9.39 11.74
C ASN A 406 -1.74 -9.15 10.50
N GLY A 407 -1.71 -10.04 9.50
CA GLY A 407 -2.48 -9.87 8.26
C GLY A 407 -1.86 -8.97 7.20
N PHE A 408 -0.65 -8.43 7.40
CA PHE A 408 0.06 -7.65 6.36
C PHE A 408 0.28 -8.49 5.09
N PHE A 409 0.62 -9.78 5.25
CA PHE A 409 0.48 -10.79 4.21
C PHE A 409 -0.87 -11.49 4.39
N LYS A 410 -1.80 -11.30 3.46
CA LYS A 410 -3.18 -11.78 3.58
C LYS A 410 -3.29 -13.30 3.44
N ASP A 411 -4.01 -13.94 4.35
CA ASP A 411 -4.38 -15.36 4.26
C ASP A 411 -5.06 -15.69 2.91
N GLY A 412 -4.71 -16.85 2.35
CA GLY A 412 -5.22 -17.32 1.07
C GLY A 412 -4.68 -16.63 -0.19
N VAL A 413 -3.81 -15.60 -0.07
CA VAL A 413 -3.24 -14.87 -1.21
C VAL A 413 -1.84 -15.38 -1.54
N GLY A 414 -1.55 -15.56 -2.84
CA GLY A 414 -0.20 -15.83 -3.36
C GLY A 414 0.48 -17.09 -2.81
N ASN A 415 -0.29 -18.11 -2.45
CA ASN A 415 0.19 -19.35 -1.83
C ASN A 415 0.94 -19.15 -0.49
N LYS A 416 0.54 -18.16 0.32
CA LYS A 416 1.00 -17.95 1.71
C LYS A 416 0.99 -19.28 2.49
N PRO A 417 2.14 -19.81 2.96
CA PRO A 417 2.21 -21.14 3.55
C PRO A 417 1.84 -21.21 5.04
N TRP A 418 1.46 -20.09 5.67
CA TRP A 418 0.94 -20.04 7.03
C TRP A 418 -0.39 -19.29 7.08
N GLY A 419 -1.21 -19.59 8.09
CA GLY A 419 -2.38 -18.78 8.46
C GLY A 419 -2.03 -17.86 9.63
N ASP A 420 -2.60 -16.65 9.68
CA ASP A 420 -2.28 -15.65 10.72
C ASP A 420 -2.65 -16.13 12.13
N GLY A 421 -3.73 -16.91 12.28
CA GLY A 421 -4.15 -17.52 13.54
C GLY A 421 -3.39 -18.80 13.94
N SER A 422 -2.32 -19.19 13.22
CA SER A 422 -1.60 -20.43 13.51
C SER A 422 -0.52 -20.25 14.58
N LEU A 423 -0.63 -21.00 15.69
CA LEU A 423 0.39 -21.07 16.74
C LEU A 423 1.77 -21.54 16.22
N THR A 424 1.80 -22.23 15.08
CA THR A 424 3.01 -22.75 14.43
C THR A 424 3.37 -22.02 13.14
N ALA A 425 2.86 -20.79 12.92
CA ALA A 425 3.09 -20.01 11.70
C ALA A 425 4.58 -19.92 11.24
N PRO A 426 5.57 -19.65 12.13
CA PRO A 426 6.98 -19.63 11.73
C PRO A 426 7.47 -21.00 11.23
N LYS A 427 6.96 -22.09 11.83
CA LYS A 427 7.27 -23.46 11.40
C LYS A 427 6.68 -23.75 10.03
N SER A 428 5.40 -23.44 9.79
CA SER A 428 4.77 -23.63 8.48
C SER A 428 5.47 -22.83 7.37
N PHE A 429 5.95 -21.62 7.68
CA PHE A 429 6.81 -20.84 6.80
C PHE A 429 8.13 -21.57 6.50
N TRP A 430 8.85 -22.06 7.52
CA TRP A 430 10.13 -22.77 7.33
C TRP A 430 9.99 -24.13 6.62
N ASP A 431 8.96 -24.91 6.95
CA ASP A 431 8.59 -26.17 6.27
C ASP A 431 8.43 -25.94 4.75
N ALA A 432 7.82 -24.81 4.38
CA ALA A 432 7.55 -24.43 3.00
C ALA A 432 8.72 -23.75 2.26
N LYS A 433 9.93 -23.69 2.82
CA LYS A 433 11.06 -22.92 2.24
C LYS A 433 11.42 -23.27 0.80
N GLN A 434 11.19 -24.52 0.37
CA GLN A 434 11.41 -24.93 -1.03
C GLN A 434 10.48 -24.22 -2.03
N LEU A 435 9.36 -23.66 -1.58
CA LEU A 435 8.40 -22.92 -2.42
C LEU A 435 8.77 -21.44 -2.57
N TRP A 436 9.22 -20.79 -1.49
CA TRP A 436 9.44 -19.33 -1.47
C TRP A 436 10.91 -18.90 -1.55
N LEU A 437 11.87 -19.68 -1.02
CA LEU A 437 13.29 -19.29 -1.05
C LEU A 437 13.83 -19.08 -2.47
N PRO A 438 13.43 -19.84 -3.52
CA PRO A 438 13.84 -19.57 -4.90
C PRO A 438 13.34 -18.23 -5.50
N SER A 439 12.46 -17.50 -4.80
CA SER A 439 12.03 -16.16 -5.21
C SER A 439 12.94 -15.03 -4.68
N TRP A 440 13.74 -15.32 -3.64
CA TRP A 440 14.64 -14.35 -3.01
C TRP A 440 15.81 -14.06 -3.92
N GLY A 441 16.15 -12.79 -4.08
CA GLY A 441 17.30 -12.36 -4.89
C GLY A 441 18.65 -12.90 -4.39
N GLU A 442 19.66 -12.82 -5.26
CA GLU A 442 21.03 -13.20 -4.93
C GLU A 442 21.77 -12.07 -4.19
N GLY A 443 22.67 -12.42 -3.28
CA GLY A 443 23.44 -11.44 -2.50
C GLY A 443 22.55 -10.42 -1.80
N HIS A 444 22.72 -9.14 -2.12
CA HIS A 444 21.93 -8.05 -1.55
C HIS A 444 20.55 -7.85 -2.20
N GLU A 445 20.20 -8.50 -3.32
CA GLU A 445 18.88 -8.29 -3.97
C GLU A 445 17.69 -8.71 -3.08
N ARG A 446 17.91 -9.61 -2.11
CA ARG A 446 16.92 -9.97 -1.08
C ARG A 446 16.84 -8.96 0.07
N GLY A 447 17.71 -7.96 0.09
CA GLY A 447 17.76 -6.90 1.10
C GLY A 447 17.25 -5.55 0.60
N MET A 448 17.06 -4.62 1.53
CA MET A 448 16.83 -3.21 1.21
C MET A 448 18.18 -2.51 1.16
N THR A 449 18.53 -1.91 0.01
CA THR A 449 19.70 -1.05 -0.10
C THR A 449 19.27 0.39 0.09
N VAL A 450 19.80 1.08 1.11
CA VAL A 450 19.55 2.48 1.42
C VAL A 450 20.82 3.28 1.09
N LYS A 451 20.72 4.15 0.09
CA LYS A 451 21.83 4.97 -0.38
C LYS A 451 22.09 6.19 0.50
N SER A 452 21.03 6.87 0.95
CA SER A 452 21.14 7.97 1.90
C SER A 452 19.86 8.25 2.67
N VAL A 453 20.00 8.92 3.82
CA VAL A 453 18.93 9.49 4.65
C VAL A 453 19.19 10.98 4.82
N LYS A 454 18.16 11.81 4.71
CA LYS A 454 18.21 13.25 4.98
C LYS A 454 17.04 13.68 5.85
N MET A 455 17.32 14.44 6.90
CA MET A 455 16.34 15.10 7.78
C MET A 455 16.54 16.61 7.74
N SER A 456 15.47 17.38 7.54
CA SER A 456 15.51 18.85 7.54
C SER A 456 14.30 19.41 8.28
N SER A 457 14.49 20.27 9.29
CA SER A 457 13.40 20.85 10.09
C SER A 457 12.58 21.87 9.29
N HIS A 458 11.30 22.00 9.60
CA HIS A 458 10.44 23.02 9.00
C HIS A 458 10.77 24.40 9.58
N GLY A 459 11.33 25.28 8.75
CA GLY A 459 11.77 26.63 9.15
C GLY A 459 13.01 27.09 8.38
N ALA A 460 13.28 28.40 8.42
CA ALA A 460 14.54 28.95 7.92
C ALA A 460 15.71 28.61 8.87
N CYS A 461 16.91 28.48 8.28
CA CYS A 461 18.16 28.68 9.00
C CYS A 461 18.43 30.20 9.16
#